data_AF-A0AA35PWP1-F1
#
_entry.id   AF-A0AA35PWP1-F1
#
_cell.length_a   1.000
_cell.length_b   1.000
_cell.length_c   1.000
_cell.angle_alpha   90.00
_cell.angle_beta   90.00
_cell.angle_gamma   90.00
#
_symmetry.space_group_name_H-M   'P 1'
#
loop_
_entity.id
_entity.type
_entity.pdbx_description
1 polymer ?
#
loop_
_entity_poly.entity_id
_entity_poly.type
_entity_poly.pdbx_seq_one_letter_code
_entity_poly.pdbx_strand_id
1 'polypeptide(L)'
;MSYSSYVDAENEPATVIAVLDHVDRWIYEVYPFGVCSPADGVRTGIEDPHDSKASSFGWHNPLNTITNIYDTTGKNVVVGAHSTVLGGQHPAKSPNESFIFPYVPDIGTLWDFYEAGVTQAFYVTNMLHDLYYILDFTPEAGNFQMNNNGEGGLGNDAVRINVQKNGAFNNGVFFQEVDGRSPEMNIYPFDKTDPMRDSSFEVGILIHEYTHGSKCIQLSDRMTGPPDNRDCLSAFEPDGMAEGWSDFYAAALTVKPEADHNSTYAVSAWGLDNSTTFRLRLYSTDMTTNEYTYSSVNDFNRVHQVGTVWCTMLYEMLWNLIDKHGKNDNPRPDMVNGVPTDGKFLSVKLTTDGFALQPCNPSFVQARDAIIDADVALTGGENACEIWRAFAKRGLGASAVTGEPRADSFDLPGGVR
;
A
#
# COMPACT_ATOMS: atom_id res chain seq x y z
N MET A 1 1.08 -28.37 -1.49
CA MET A 1 1.65 -29.09 -2.65
C MET A 1 1.10 -30.51 -2.69
N SER A 2 0.43 -30.88 -3.78
CA SER A 2 -0.04 -32.24 -4.02
C SER A 2 0.58 -32.73 -5.32
N TYR A 3 1.33 -33.83 -5.26
CA TYR A 3 1.91 -34.48 -6.43
C TYR A 3 1.27 -35.86 -6.58
N SER A 4 1.00 -36.27 -7.81
CA SER A 4 0.75 -37.68 -8.12
C SER A 4 1.95 -38.26 -8.84
N SER A 5 2.62 -39.22 -8.21
CA SER A 5 3.69 -39.99 -8.83
C SER A 5 3.14 -41.33 -9.30
N TYR A 6 3.35 -41.64 -10.57
CA TYR A 6 3.06 -42.94 -11.17
C TYR A 6 4.36 -43.72 -11.26
N VAL A 7 4.42 -44.84 -10.55
CA VAL A 7 5.60 -45.70 -10.47
C VAL A 7 5.30 -47.01 -11.19
N ASP A 8 6.23 -47.45 -12.04
CA ASP A 8 6.23 -48.79 -12.59
C ASP A 8 6.75 -49.74 -11.52
N ALA A 9 5.85 -50.52 -10.92
CA ALA A 9 6.22 -51.52 -9.93
C ALA A 9 6.57 -52.88 -10.56
N GLU A 10 6.45 -53.04 -11.89
CA GLU A 10 6.74 -54.30 -12.57
C GLU A 10 8.24 -54.49 -12.89
N ASN A 11 9.03 -53.40 -12.82
CA ASN A 11 10.47 -53.41 -13.07
C ASN A 11 11.26 -53.20 -11.76
N GLU A 12 12.35 -53.94 -11.57
CA GLU A 12 13.27 -53.76 -10.43
C GLU A 12 14.64 -53.26 -10.93
N PRO A 13 15.09 -52.05 -10.52
CA PRO A 13 14.45 -51.17 -9.54
C PRO A 13 13.22 -50.45 -10.11
N ALA A 14 12.23 -50.19 -9.26
CA ALA A 14 11.02 -49.44 -9.62
C ALA A 14 11.40 -48.07 -10.23
N THR A 15 10.83 -47.77 -11.39
CA THR A 15 11.09 -46.52 -12.11
C THR A 15 9.90 -45.58 -12.00
N VAL A 16 10.16 -44.32 -11.68
CA VAL A 16 9.13 -43.27 -11.75
C VAL A 16 8.84 -43.02 -13.23
N ILE A 17 7.61 -43.32 -13.67
CA ILE A 17 7.19 -43.19 -15.06
C ILE A 17 6.71 -41.77 -15.34
N ALA A 18 6.01 -41.17 -14.38
CA ALA A 18 5.50 -39.81 -14.48
C ALA A 18 5.32 -39.19 -13.10
N VAL A 19 5.59 -37.89 -13.02
CA VAL A 19 5.16 -37.05 -11.91
C VAL A 19 4.20 -36.03 -12.52
N LEU A 20 2.93 -36.09 -12.13
CA LEU A 20 1.99 -35.01 -12.42
C LEU A 20 2.06 -34.01 -11.27
N ASP A 21 2.43 -32.79 -11.64
CA ASP A 21 2.26 -31.63 -10.79
C ASP A 21 0.80 -31.14 -10.89
N HIS A 22 0.11 -31.09 -9.76
CA HIS A 22 -1.27 -30.59 -9.66
C HIS A 22 -1.30 -29.19 -9.05
N VAL A 23 -0.21 -28.44 -9.13
CA VAL A 23 -0.17 -27.04 -8.71
C VAL A 23 -0.93 -26.20 -9.73
N ASP A 24 -2.07 -25.64 -9.30
CA ASP A 24 -2.75 -24.55 -10.01
C ASP A 24 -1.74 -23.43 -10.27
N ARG A 25 -1.67 -22.94 -11.51
CA ARG A 25 -0.66 -21.95 -11.93
C ARG A 25 -1.38 -20.69 -12.37
N TRP A 26 -1.42 -19.71 -11.48
CA TRP A 26 -2.07 -18.43 -11.74
C TRP A 26 -1.09 -17.50 -12.42
N ILE A 27 -1.44 -16.99 -13.60
CA ILE A 27 -0.65 -15.98 -14.32
C ILE A 27 -1.46 -14.69 -14.50
N TYR A 28 -0.82 -13.56 -14.22
CA TYR A 28 -1.41 -12.23 -14.32
C TYR A 28 -0.55 -11.37 -15.25
N GLU A 29 -1.13 -10.85 -16.35
CA GLU A 29 -0.45 -9.84 -17.17
C GLU A 29 -0.75 -8.44 -16.60
N VAL A 30 0.22 -7.86 -15.91
CA VAL A 30 0.06 -6.63 -15.11
C VAL A 30 1.31 -5.77 -15.17
N TYR A 31 1.20 -4.48 -14.86
CA TYR A 31 2.36 -3.69 -14.44
C TYR A 31 2.83 -4.24 -13.08
N PRO A 32 4.09 -4.72 -12.99
CA PRO A 32 4.61 -5.32 -11.77
C PRO A 32 4.55 -4.37 -10.58
N PHE A 33 4.45 -4.94 -9.38
CA PHE A 33 4.50 -4.16 -8.15
C PHE A 33 5.80 -3.34 -8.10
N GLY A 34 5.68 -2.03 -7.85
CA GLY A 34 6.78 -1.06 -7.96
C GLY A 34 6.75 -0.19 -9.23
N VAL A 35 6.05 -0.62 -10.28
CA VAL A 35 5.78 0.22 -11.47
C VAL A 35 4.56 1.08 -11.19
N CYS A 36 4.73 2.40 -11.07
CA CYS A 36 3.65 3.31 -10.65
C CYS A 36 2.53 3.45 -11.69
N SER A 37 2.88 3.46 -12.98
CA SER A 37 1.93 3.73 -14.07
C SER A 37 2.40 3.16 -15.42
N PRO A 38 1.55 3.17 -16.46
CA PRO A 38 1.96 2.89 -17.84
C PRO A 38 3.11 3.77 -18.36
N ALA A 39 3.36 4.95 -17.78
CA ALA A 39 4.48 5.80 -18.18
C ALA A 39 5.83 5.29 -17.63
N ASP A 40 5.82 4.42 -16.62
CA ASP A 40 7.01 4.02 -15.86
C ASP A 40 7.51 2.61 -16.20
N GLY A 41 6.80 1.86 -17.04
CA GLY A 41 7.18 0.50 -17.38
C GLY A 41 6.24 -0.18 -18.36
N VAL A 42 6.35 -1.51 -18.42
CA VAL A 42 5.53 -2.36 -19.29
C VAL A 42 4.88 -3.46 -18.47
N ARG A 43 3.76 -4.00 -18.99
CA ARG A 43 3.10 -5.16 -18.39
C ARG A 43 3.94 -6.42 -18.62
N THR A 44 3.91 -7.32 -17.65
CA THR A 44 4.57 -8.63 -17.74
C THR A 44 3.68 -9.72 -17.13
N GLY A 45 3.82 -10.95 -17.61
CA GLY A 45 3.18 -12.11 -16.99
C GLY A 45 3.88 -12.48 -15.69
N ILE A 46 3.20 -12.32 -14.56
CA ILE A 46 3.67 -12.71 -13.24
C ILE A 46 2.97 -14.00 -12.82
N GLU A 47 3.74 -15.01 -12.42
CA GLU A 47 3.24 -16.32 -12.04
C GLU A 47 3.25 -16.49 -10.53
N ASP A 48 2.15 -17.00 -9.99
CA ASP A 48 1.93 -17.31 -8.57
C ASP A 48 2.55 -16.29 -7.60
N PRO A 49 2.23 -14.99 -7.74
CA PRO A 49 2.85 -13.92 -6.97
C PRO A 49 2.58 -13.94 -5.46
N HIS A 50 1.63 -14.75 -5.00
CA HIS A 50 1.19 -14.76 -3.60
C HIS A 50 2.32 -15.09 -2.62
N ASP A 51 2.26 -14.50 -1.43
CA ASP A 51 3.11 -14.94 -0.33
C ASP A 51 2.51 -16.18 0.34
N SER A 52 3.30 -17.24 0.47
CA SER A 52 2.81 -18.51 1.04
C SER A 52 2.46 -18.47 2.52
N LYS A 53 2.91 -17.44 3.26
CA LYS A 53 2.54 -17.24 4.67
C LYS A 53 1.28 -16.39 4.77
N ALA A 54 1.25 -15.22 4.12
CA ALA A 54 0.10 -14.31 4.17
C ALA A 54 -1.13 -14.87 3.44
N SER A 55 -0.90 -15.55 2.32
CA SER A 55 -1.92 -16.10 1.42
C SER A 55 -1.65 -17.59 1.17
N SER A 56 -1.69 -18.40 2.24
CA SER A 56 -1.33 -19.83 2.25
C SER A 56 -2.15 -20.74 1.32
N PHE A 57 -3.30 -20.26 0.83
CA PHE A 57 -4.15 -20.94 -0.16
C PHE A 57 -4.24 -20.18 -1.49
N GLY A 58 -3.29 -19.27 -1.75
CA GLY A 58 -3.32 -18.34 -2.86
C GLY A 58 -4.35 -17.22 -2.69
N TRP A 59 -4.52 -16.39 -3.71
CA TRP A 59 -5.43 -15.25 -3.66
C TRP A 59 -6.88 -15.62 -4.00
N HIS A 60 -7.10 -16.64 -4.84
CA HIS A 60 -8.41 -17.01 -5.41
C HIS A 60 -9.23 -18.00 -4.57
N ASN A 61 -8.93 -18.11 -3.28
CA ASN A 61 -9.54 -19.08 -2.38
C ASN A 61 -10.03 -18.43 -1.08
N PRO A 62 -11.22 -17.81 -1.08
CA PRO A 62 -11.65 -16.99 0.04
C PRO A 62 -11.87 -17.74 1.35
N LEU A 63 -12.25 -19.01 1.28
CA LEU A 63 -12.57 -19.81 2.46
C LEU A 63 -11.43 -20.76 2.84
N ASN A 64 -10.30 -20.73 2.14
CA ASN A 64 -9.20 -21.68 2.31
C ASN A 64 -9.67 -23.15 2.18
N THR A 65 -10.62 -23.40 1.28
CA THR A 65 -11.18 -24.74 1.00
C THR A 65 -10.63 -25.28 -0.32
N ILE A 66 -10.77 -26.58 -0.62
CA ILE A 66 -10.29 -27.16 -1.90
C ILE A 66 -11.26 -26.80 -3.04
N THR A 67 -11.50 -25.50 -3.23
CA THR A 67 -12.38 -24.93 -4.25
C THR A 67 -11.75 -23.64 -4.75
N ASN A 68 -11.36 -23.61 -6.02
CA ASN A 68 -10.85 -22.40 -6.64
C ASN A 68 -12.01 -21.58 -7.19
N ILE A 69 -11.96 -20.27 -6.96
CA ILE A 69 -12.81 -19.31 -7.67
C ILE A 69 -12.00 -18.77 -8.85
N TYR A 70 -12.49 -19.02 -10.07
CA TYR A 70 -11.83 -18.61 -11.31
C TYR A 70 -12.11 -17.16 -11.70
N ASP A 71 -12.25 -16.28 -10.72
CA ASP A 71 -12.47 -14.84 -10.89
C ASP A 71 -11.80 -14.04 -9.78
N THR A 72 -11.83 -12.71 -9.88
CA THR A 72 -11.20 -11.78 -8.90
C THR A 72 -11.93 -11.65 -7.56
N THR A 73 -12.61 -12.72 -7.11
CA THR A 73 -13.17 -12.87 -5.76
C THR A 73 -12.24 -13.70 -4.90
N GLY A 74 -11.41 -13.03 -4.10
CA GLY A 74 -10.34 -13.65 -3.34
C GLY A 74 -10.52 -13.62 -1.83
N LYS A 75 -9.52 -14.19 -1.13
CA LYS A 75 -9.42 -14.17 0.34
C LYS A 75 -9.25 -12.76 0.88
N ASN A 76 -8.37 -11.98 0.27
CA ASN A 76 -7.92 -10.70 0.82
C ASN A 76 -8.79 -9.55 0.28
N VAL A 77 -9.20 -9.67 -1.00
CA VAL A 77 -9.95 -8.65 -1.73
C VAL A 77 -10.96 -9.27 -2.70
N VAL A 78 -12.02 -8.53 -2.99
CA VAL A 78 -13.00 -8.83 -4.03
C VAL A 78 -13.04 -7.65 -5.00
N VAL A 79 -12.57 -7.84 -6.23
CA VAL A 79 -12.36 -6.75 -7.19
C VAL A 79 -13.26 -6.90 -8.41
N GLY A 80 -13.86 -5.80 -8.85
CA GLY A 80 -14.58 -5.77 -10.12
C GLY A 80 -14.81 -4.36 -10.65
N ALA A 81 -15.06 -4.26 -11.95
CA ALA A 81 -15.42 -3.01 -12.60
C ALA A 81 -16.87 -2.68 -12.27
N HIS A 82 -17.12 -1.50 -11.70
CA HIS A 82 -18.46 -1.12 -11.27
C HIS A 82 -19.01 0.04 -12.09
N SER A 83 -19.81 -0.30 -13.09
CA SER A 83 -20.38 0.67 -14.02
C SER A 83 -21.87 0.52 -14.21
N THR A 84 -22.53 1.66 -14.42
CA THR A 84 -23.91 1.69 -14.90
C THR A 84 -24.03 1.12 -16.32
N VAL A 85 -22.95 1.13 -17.11
CA VAL A 85 -22.92 0.51 -18.45
C VAL A 85 -22.96 -1.00 -18.34
N LEU A 86 -22.27 -1.58 -17.36
CA LEU A 86 -22.22 -3.03 -17.16
C LEU A 86 -23.39 -3.55 -16.29
N GLY A 87 -24.10 -2.66 -15.57
CA GLY A 87 -25.25 -3.05 -14.74
C GLY A 87 -24.87 -3.69 -13.41
N GLY A 88 -23.77 -3.23 -12.79
CA GLY A 88 -23.30 -3.71 -11.49
C GLY A 88 -21.77 -3.84 -11.42
N GLN A 89 -21.28 -4.62 -10.46
CA GLN A 89 -19.87 -5.00 -10.35
C GLN A 89 -19.58 -6.24 -11.22
N HIS A 90 -18.50 -6.18 -12.00
CA HIS A 90 -18.07 -7.25 -12.90
C HIS A 90 -16.63 -7.67 -12.60
N PRO A 91 -16.41 -8.88 -12.04
CA PRO A 91 -15.05 -9.38 -11.83
C PRO A 91 -14.43 -9.81 -13.17
N ALA A 92 -13.09 -9.83 -13.23
CA ALA A 92 -12.39 -10.51 -14.31
C ALA A 92 -12.49 -12.02 -14.07
N LYS A 93 -12.77 -12.80 -15.11
CA LYS A 93 -12.95 -14.26 -15.03
C LYS A 93 -11.97 -14.97 -15.93
N SER A 94 -11.29 -16.00 -15.41
CA SER A 94 -10.38 -16.82 -16.18
C SER A 94 -10.50 -18.30 -15.81
N PRO A 95 -11.21 -19.12 -16.62
CA PRO A 95 -11.43 -20.53 -16.32
C PRO A 95 -10.17 -21.41 -16.46
N ASN A 96 -9.06 -20.86 -16.94
CA ASN A 96 -7.77 -21.52 -17.11
C ASN A 96 -6.65 -20.86 -16.29
N GLU A 97 -7.00 -20.13 -15.22
CA GLU A 97 -6.06 -19.51 -14.27
C GLU A 97 -5.13 -18.48 -14.93
N SER A 98 -5.51 -17.98 -16.11
CA SER A 98 -4.72 -17.08 -16.94
C SER A 98 -5.43 -15.73 -17.10
N PHE A 99 -5.05 -14.77 -16.26
CA PHE A 99 -5.56 -13.39 -16.28
C PHE A 99 -4.69 -12.54 -17.21
N ILE A 100 -4.72 -12.90 -18.49
CA ILE A 100 -4.02 -12.20 -19.57
C ILE A 100 -5.08 -11.56 -20.46
N PHE A 101 -5.30 -10.26 -20.24
CA PHE A 101 -6.28 -9.47 -20.98
C PHE A 101 -5.58 -8.35 -21.74
N PRO A 102 -6.07 -8.01 -22.95
CA PRO A 102 -5.48 -6.92 -23.72
C PRO A 102 -5.65 -5.60 -22.96
N TYR A 103 -4.63 -4.74 -23.06
CA TYR A 103 -4.71 -3.35 -22.66
C TYR A 103 -3.71 -2.55 -23.47
N VAL A 104 -4.15 -1.41 -23.99
CA VAL A 104 -3.31 -0.44 -24.67
C VAL A 104 -3.62 0.94 -24.09
N PRO A 105 -2.64 1.63 -23.47
CA PRO A 105 -2.86 2.98 -22.97
C PRO A 105 -3.33 3.92 -24.08
N ASP A 106 -4.18 4.89 -23.70
CA ASP A 106 -4.63 6.00 -24.55
C ASP A 106 -5.36 5.58 -25.85
N ILE A 107 -5.88 4.35 -25.92
CA ILE A 107 -6.73 3.84 -27.00
C ILE A 107 -8.04 3.29 -26.41
N GLY A 108 -9.15 3.40 -27.16
CA GLY A 108 -10.43 2.81 -26.77
C GLY A 108 -11.12 3.55 -25.63
N THR A 109 -12.07 2.86 -25.01
CA THR A 109 -12.81 3.31 -23.83
C THR A 109 -12.41 2.49 -22.60
N LEU A 110 -12.71 3.01 -21.41
CA LEU A 110 -12.44 2.30 -20.13
C LEU A 110 -12.98 0.86 -20.14
N TRP A 111 -14.13 0.65 -20.78
CA TRP A 111 -14.83 -0.65 -20.81
C TRP A 111 -14.21 -1.66 -21.75
N ASP A 112 -13.46 -1.22 -22.77
CA ASP A 112 -12.84 -2.13 -23.73
C ASP A 112 -11.78 -3.02 -23.08
N PHE A 113 -11.28 -2.62 -21.90
CA PHE A 113 -10.19 -3.28 -21.17
C PHE A 113 -10.48 -3.48 -19.68
N TYR A 114 -11.76 -3.57 -19.28
CA TYR A 114 -12.10 -3.64 -17.86
C TYR A 114 -11.50 -4.89 -17.18
N GLU A 115 -11.38 -6.03 -17.85
CA GLU A 115 -10.77 -7.22 -17.26
C GLU A 115 -9.29 -6.98 -16.92
N ALA A 116 -8.57 -6.23 -17.75
CA ALA A 116 -7.19 -5.87 -17.49
C ALA A 116 -7.07 -4.91 -16.28
N GLY A 117 -7.96 -3.90 -16.20
CA GLY A 117 -7.99 -2.97 -15.06
C GLY A 117 -8.34 -3.67 -13.75
N VAL A 118 -9.35 -4.54 -13.76
CA VAL A 118 -9.75 -5.38 -12.61
C VAL A 118 -8.61 -6.31 -12.19
N THR A 119 -7.93 -6.93 -13.15
CA THR A 119 -6.77 -7.80 -12.89
C THR A 119 -5.62 -7.02 -12.25
N GLN A 120 -5.32 -5.82 -12.75
CA GLN A 120 -4.27 -4.95 -12.20
C GLN A 120 -4.57 -4.59 -10.74
N ALA A 121 -5.81 -4.15 -10.45
CA ALA A 121 -6.22 -3.80 -9.10
C ALA A 121 -6.22 -5.01 -8.15
N PHE A 122 -6.67 -6.17 -8.61
CA PHE A 122 -6.61 -7.43 -7.86
C PHE A 122 -5.16 -7.81 -7.52
N TYR A 123 -4.25 -7.74 -8.50
CA TYR A 123 -2.83 -8.03 -8.29
C TYR A 123 -2.20 -7.07 -7.27
N VAL A 124 -2.32 -5.76 -7.47
CA VAL A 124 -1.69 -4.74 -6.61
C VAL A 124 -2.19 -4.85 -5.17
N THR A 125 -3.51 -4.97 -4.98
CA THR A 125 -4.08 -4.98 -3.63
C THR A 125 -3.83 -6.29 -2.87
N ASN A 126 -3.73 -7.43 -3.56
CA ASN A 126 -3.25 -8.65 -2.91
C ASN A 126 -1.74 -8.58 -2.59
N MET A 127 -0.91 -7.98 -3.46
CA MET A 127 0.50 -7.72 -3.14
C MET A 127 0.64 -6.83 -1.90
N LEU A 128 -0.21 -5.80 -1.74
CA LEU A 128 -0.26 -4.96 -0.55
C LEU A 128 -0.69 -5.72 0.69
N HIS A 129 -1.74 -6.54 0.61
CA HIS A 129 -2.13 -7.41 1.73
C HIS A 129 -0.95 -8.27 2.19
N ASP A 130 -0.30 -8.97 1.26
CA ASP A 130 0.81 -9.87 1.58
C ASP A 130 2.02 -9.11 2.14
N LEU A 131 2.36 -7.94 1.59
CA LEU A 131 3.41 -7.08 2.11
C LEU A 131 3.09 -6.58 3.51
N TYR A 132 1.87 -6.08 3.75
CA TYR A 132 1.48 -5.55 5.05
C TYR A 132 1.44 -6.64 6.11
N TYR A 133 1.05 -7.87 5.75
CA TYR A 133 1.16 -9.04 6.61
C TYR A 133 2.63 -9.29 7.03
N ILE A 134 3.58 -9.22 6.08
CA ILE A 134 5.02 -9.35 6.37
C ILE A 134 5.52 -8.22 7.29
N LEU A 135 4.89 -7.06 7.23
CA LEU A 135 5.18 -5.89 8.08
C LEU A 135 4.35 -5.85 9.37
N ASP A 136 3.76 -6.99 9.77
CA ASP A 136 2.99 -7.24 11.00
C ASP A 136 1.52 -6.75 11.03
N PHE A 137 0.96 -6.31 9.91
CA PHE A 137 -0.49 -6.18 9.76
C PHE A 137 -1.13 -7.55 9.49
N THR A 138 -1.16 -8.35 10.55
CA THR A 138 -1.66 -9.73 10.60
C THR A 138 -3.15 -9.79 10.99
N PRO A 139 -3.78 -10.97 11.01
CA PRO A 139 -5.19 -11.09 11.38
C PRO A 139 -5.45 -10.65 12.82
N GLU A 140 -4.54 -10.96 13.76
CA GLU A 140 -4.63 -10.45 15.13
C GLU A 140 -4.64 -8.93 15.20
N ALA A 141 -3.89 -8.27 14.30
CA ALA A 141 -3.82 -6.82 14.15
C ALA A 141 -4.99 -6.21 13.33
N GLY A 142 -5.95 -7.03 12.88
CA GLY A 142 -7.14 -6.59 12.13
C GLY A 142 -6.90 -6.41 10.63
N ASN A 143 -6.09 -7.27 10.01
CA ASN A 143 -5.94 -7.26 8.56
C ASN A 143 -7.22 -7.69 7.81
N PHE A 144 -7.28 -7.36 6.51
CA PHE A 144 -8.46 -7.62 5.69
C PHE A 144 -8.44 -9.00 5.04
N GLN A 145 -9.31 -9.90 5.48
CA GLN A 145 -9.44 -11.21 4.85
C GLN A 145 -10.71 -11.98 5.24
N MET A 146 -11.20 -12.80 4.32
CA MET A 146 -12.40 -13.61 4.52
C MET A 146 -12.22 -14.66 5.63
N ASN A 147 -11.05 -15.29 5.74
CA ASN A 147 -10.79 -16.36 6.70
C ASN A 147 -9.43 -16.17 7.39
N ASN A 148 -9.46 -16.09 8.72
CA ASN A 148 -8.29 -15.87 9.57
C ASN A 148 -7.50 -17.11 9.93
N ASN A 149 -7.97 -18.31 9.56
CA ASN A 149 -7.29 -19.57 9.85
C ASN A 149 -6.94 -19.77 11.34
N GLY A 150 -7.71 -19.12 12.24
CA GLY A 150 -7.46 -19.15 13.68
C GLY A 150 -6.33 -18.24 14.19
N GLU A 151 -5.78 -17.34 13.35
CA GLU A 151 -4.68 -16.42 13.70
C GLU A 151 -5.11 -15.17 14.51
N GLY A 152 -6.31 -15.17 15.10
CA GLY A 152 -6.89 -14.00 15.77
C GLY A 152 -7.72 -13.12 14.83
N GLY A 153 -8.05 -11.90 15.26
CA GLY A 153 -8.89 -10.97 14.48
C GLY A 153 -10.35 -11.40 14.32
N LEU A 154 -11.10 -10.65 13.50
CA LEU A 154 -12.42 -11.02 13.02
C LEU A 154 -12.41 -11.10 11.48
N GLY A 155 -12.51 -12.30 10.91
CA GLY A 155 -12.57 -12.43 9.44
C GLY A 155 -13.93 -12.02 8.85
N ASN A 156 -14.12 -12.28 7.56
CA ASN A 156 -15.25 -11.83 6.71
C ASN A 156 -15.19 -10.35 6.35
N ASP A 157 -13.98 -9.81 6.21
CA ASP A 157 -13.75 -8.40 5.97
C ASP A 157 -12.77 -8.13 4.82
N ALA A 158 -12.70 -9.04 3.85
CA ALA A 158 -12.00 -8.78 2.60
C ALA A 158 -12.48 -7.45 1.98
N VAL A 159 -11.53 -6.67 1.47
CA VAL A 159 -11.81 -5.35 0.88
C VAL A 159 -12.59 -5.52 -0.40
N ARG A 160 -13.74 -4.84 -0.51
CA ARG A 160 -14.51 -4.78 -1.76
C ARG A 160 -13.99 -3.62 -2.60
N ILE A 161 -13.49 -3.91 -3.79
CA ILE A 161 -12.84 -2.93 -4.65
C ILE A 161 -13.65 -2.78 -5.93
N ASN A 162 -14.10 -1.55 -6.16
CA ASN A 162 -14.79 -1.16 -7.36
C ASN A 162 -13.87 -0.26 -8.19
N VAL A 163 -13.39 -0.78 -9.31
CA VAL A 163 -12.65 0.02 -10.29
C VAL A 163 -13.58 0.58 -11.35
N GLN A 164 -13.11 1.59 -12.08
CA GLN A 164 -13.90 2.29 -13.10
C GLN A 164 -15.25 2.76 -12.54
N LYS A 165 -15.27 3.17 -11.27
CA LYS A 165 -16.50 3.48 -10.55
C LYS A 165 -17.15 4.72 -11.16
N ASN A 166 -18.44 4.65 -11.44
CA ASN A 166 -19.21 5.84 -11.85
C ASN A 166 -19.59 6.70 -10.63
N GLY A 167 -19.70 8.01 -10.83
CA GLY A 167 -20.20 8.98 -9.85
C GLY A 167 -19.21 10.10 -9.50
N ALA A 168 -17.94 9.93 -9.82
CA ALA A 168 -16.89 10.94 -9.71
C ALA A 168 -15.79 10.68 -10.76
N PHE A 169 -14.82 11.58 -10.85
CA PHE A 169 -13.63 11.46 -11.68
C PHE A 169 -12.41 11.97 -10.92
N ASN A 170 -11.23 11.50 -11.32
CA ASN A 170 -9.93 11.89 -10.76
C ASN A 170 -9.91 11.76 -9.24
N ASN A 171 -10.33 10.60 -8.73
CA ASN A 171 -10.40 10.40 -7.29
C ASN A 171 -10.30 8.92 -6.93
N GLY A 172 -10.01 8.66 -5.66
CA GLY A 172 -10.17 7.39 -4.99
C GLY A 172 -10.85 7.66 -3.65
N VAL A 173 -11.57 6.67 -3.11
CA VAL A 173 -12.08 6.75 -1.73
C VAL A 173 -12.06 5.36 -1.12
N PHE A 174 -11.52 5.24 0.09
CA PHE A 174 -11.66 4.07 0.95
C PHE A 174 -12.66 4.30 2.08
N PHE A 175 -13.78 3.58 2.04
CA PHE A 175 -14.79 3.55 3.10
C PHE A 175 -14.40 2.50 4.13
N GLN A 176 -13.88 2.98 5.25
CA GLN A 176 -13.40 2.14 6.35
C GLN A 176 -14.55 1.49 7.11
N GLU A 177 -14.26 0.31 7.62
CA GLU A 177 -15.14 -0.44 8.51
C GLU A 177 -14.31 -1.01 9.67
N VAL A 178 -14.98 -1.46 10.72
CA VAL A 178 -14.34 -2.15 11.86
C VAL A 178 -13.97 -3.59 11.46
N ASP A 179 -12.99 -4.18 12.15
CA ASP A 179 -12.55 -5.58 12.00
C ASP A 179 -13.77 -6.53 11.90
N GLY A 180 -13.78 -7.42 10.90
CA GLY A 180 -14.89 -8.33 10.64
C GLY A 180 -16.04 -7.78 9.79
N ARG A 181 -15.90 -6.56 9.25
CA ARG A 181 -16.80 -6.01 8.22
C ARG A 181 -16.02 -5.55 7.00
N SER A 182 -16.39 -6.04 5.83
CA SER A 182 -15.75 -5.63 4.56
C SER A 182 -15.80 -4.12 4.35
N PRO A 183 -14.65 -3.42 4.28
CA PRO A 183 -14.61 -2.06 3.78
C PRO A 183 -14.83 -2.03 2.26
N GLU A 184 -15.07 -0.83 1.73
CA GLU A 184 -15.26 -0.60 0.30
C GLU A 184 -14.25 0.43 -0.23
N MET A 185 -13.51 0.07 -1.28
CA MET A 185 -12.60 0.95 -2.00
C MET A 185 -13.18 1.27 -3.38
N ASN A 186 -13.40 2.54 -3.67
CA ASN A 186 -13.94 3.02 -4.93
C ASN A 186 -12.87 3.82 -5.68
N ILE A 187 -12.50 3.34 -6.88
CA ILE A 187 -11.48 3.95 -7.73
C ILE A 187 -12.14 4.53 -8.99
N TYR A 188 -11.97 5.84 -9.18
CA TYR A 188 -12.66 6.60 -10.22
C TYR A 188 -11.73 6.91 -11.40
N PRO A 189 -12.19 6.80 -12.65
CA PRO A 189 -11.38 7.13 -13.83
C PRO A 189 -10.90 8.58 -13.84
N PHE A 190 -9.82 8.85 -14.58
CA PHE A 190 -9.30 10.21 -14.77
C PHE A 190 -9.78 10.80 -16.10
N ASP A 191 -10.29 12.02 -16.05
CA ASP A 191 -10.88 12.76 -17.18
C ASP A 191 -9.99 13.89 -17.69
N LYS A 192 -8.69 13.86 -17.36
CA LYS A 192 -7.70 14.88 -17.78
C LYS A 192 -7.07 14.62 -19.14
N THR A 193 -7.34 13.48 -19.74
CA THR A 193 -6.87 13.07 -21.06
C THR A 193 -8.04 12.63 -21.94
N ASP A 194 -7.81 12.61 -23.25
CA ASP A 194 -8.72 12.03 -24.23
C ASP A 194 -7.96 10.96 -25.06
N PRO A 195 -8.28 9.67 -24.92
CA PRO A 195 -9.33 9.11 -24.07
C PRO A 195 -9.02 9.21 -22.56
N MET A 196 -10.06 9.04 -21.75
CA MET A 196 -9.97 8.98 -20.28
C MET A 196 -9.04 7.84 -19.84
N ARG A 197 -8.27 8.07 -18.78
CA ARG A 197 -7.36 7.07 -18.22
C ARG A 197 -8.03 6.26 -17.10
N ASP A 198 -7.90 4.94 -17.19
CA ASP A 198 -8.33 4.03 -16.12
C ASP A 198 -7.32 4.05 -14.98
N SER A 199 -7.73 4.59 -13.83
CA SER A 199 -6.90 4.71 -12.64
C SER A 199 -6.56 3.38 -11.97
N SER A 200 -7.14 2.27 -12.42
CA SER A 200 -6.69 0.92 -12.03
C SER A 200 -5.23 0.66 -12.40
N PHE A 201 -4.72 1.37 -13.42
CA PHE A 201 -3.32 1.30 -13.84
C PHE A 201 -2.43 2.35 -13.17
N GLU A 202 -3.00 3.24 -12.35
CA GLU A 202 -2.25 4.18 -11.51
C GLU A 202 -1.99 3.54 -10.14
N VAL A 203 -0.96 2.71 -10.05
CA VAL A 203 -0.66 1.89 -8.85
C VAL A 203 -0.58 2.74 -7.57
N GLY A 204 -0.06 3.97 -7.67
CA GLY A 204 0.02 4.90 -6.54
C GLY A 204 -1.34 5.19 -5.90
N ILE A 205 -2.44 5.32 -6.67
CA ILE A 205 -3.77 5.57 -6.08
C ILE A 205 -4.32 4.33 -5.38
N LEU A 206 -4.06 3.13 -5.90
CA LEU A 206 -4.46 1.89 -5.26
C LEU A 206 -3.75 1.70 -3.91
N ILE A 207 -2.44 1.99 -3.86
CA ILE A 207 -1.67 1.96 -2.61
C ILE A 207 -2.19 3.01 -1.62
N HIS A 208 -2.43 4.23 -2.09
CA HIS A 208 -2.95 5.31 -1.26
C HIS A 208 -4.27 4.90 -0.60
N GLU A 209 -5.27 4.49 -1.37
CA GLU A 209 -6.59 4.15 -0.83
C GLU A 209 -6.53 2.92 0.09
N TYR A 210 -5.79 1.87 -0.26
CA TYR A 210 -5.67 0.68 0.59
C TYR A 210 -4.98 0.98 1.93
N THR A 211 -4.07 1.98 1.96
CA THR A 211 -3.35 2.40 3.17
C THR A 211 -4.29 3.09 4.16
N HIS A 212 -5.28 3.86 3.70
CA HIS A 212 -6.31 4.44 4.57
C HIS A 212 -6.98 3.39 5.45
N GLY A 213 -7.38 2.26 4.86
CA GLY A 213 -7.97 1.14 5.59
C GLY A 213 -7.04 0.55 6.64
N SER A 214 -5.84 0.16 6.20
CA SER A 214 -4.89 -0.59 7.02
C SER A 214 -4.44 0.18 8.26
N LYS A 215 -4.32 1.50 8.14
CA LYS A 215 -3.88 2.37 9.22
C LYS A 215 -4.98 2.69 10.22
N CYS A 216 -6.18 3.01 9.74
CA CYS A 216 -7.29 3.28 10.65
C CYS A 216 -7.54 2.07 11.55
N ILE A 217 -7.49 0.84 11.04
CA ILE A 217 -7.69 -0.35 11.87
C ILE A 217 -6.59 -0.54 12.93
N GLN A 218 -5.33 -0.30 12.57
CA GLN A 218 -4.23 -0.32 13.55
C GLN A 218 -4.43 0.70 14.68
N LEU A 219 -5.15 1.80 14.41
CA LEU A 219 -5.39 2.90 15.35
C LEU A 219 -6.76 2.87 16.03
N SER A 220 -7.77 2.27 15.41
CA SER A 220 -9.17 2.37 15.83
C SER A 220 -9.55 1.26 16.81
N ASP A 221 -9.03 0.04 16.67
CA ASP A 221 -9.65 -1.10 17.35
C ASP A 221 -8.77 -2.08 18.13
N ARG A 222 -7.42 -2.15 17.99
CA ARG A 222 -6.71 -3.25 18.68
C ARG A 222 -5.32 -3.04 19.31
N MET A 223 -4.78 -1.83 19.38
CA MET A 223 -3.65 -1.57 20.30
C MET A 223 -3.81 -0.37 21.24
N THR A 224 -4.74 0.56 20.98
CA THR A 224 -5.07 1.67 21.89
C THR A 224 -6.54 2.12 21.83
N GLY A 225 -7.41 1.51 22.65
CA GLY A 225 -8.81 1.98 22.86
C GLY A 225 -9.87 0.89 22.70
N PRO A 226 -11.14 1.14 23.09
CA PRO A 226 -12.22 0.17 22.95
C PRO A 226 -12.51 -0.15 21.47
N PRO A 227 -12.83 -1.41 21.14
CA PRO A 227 -12.88 -1.99 19.77
C PRO A 227 -14.07 -1.52 18.89
N ASP A 228 -14.57 -0.32 19.13
CA ASP A 228 -15.63 0.32 18.34
C ASP A 228 -15.24 1.74 17.87
N ASN A 229 -13.97 2.16 17.99
CA ASN A 229 -13.60 3.56 17.85
C ASN A 229 -12.95 3.91 16.51
N ARG A 230 -13.77 4.05 15.46
CA ARG A 230 -13.36 4.51 14.11
C ARG A 230 -12.74 5.91 14.09
N ASP A 231 -12.81 6.66 15.19
CA ASP A 231 -12.55 8.09 15.19
C ASP A 231 -11.10 8.47 15.54
N CYS A 232 -10.15 7.53 15.47
CA CYS A 232 -8.75 7.78 15.86
C CYS A 232 -7.91 8.57 14.85
N LEU A 233 -8.49 8.91 13.70
CA LEU A 233 -7.92 9.81 12.71
C LEU A 233 -9.00 10.76 12.18
N SER A 234 -9.88 11.23 13.06
CA SER A 234 -11.03 12.07 12.69
C SER A 234 -10.81 13.56 12.94
N ALA A 235 -9.86 13.92 13.80
CA ALA A 235 -9.49 15.33 13.97
C ALA A 235 -8.63 15.82 12.79
N PHE A 236 -8.69 17.12 12.51
CA PHE A 236 -8.14 17.72 11.29
C PHE A 236 -6.65 17.41 11.02
N GLU A 237 -5.79 17.50 12.04
CA GLU A 237 -4.36 17.18 11.88
C GLU A 237 -4.11 15.66 11.72
N PRO A 238 -4.68 14.77 12.57
CA PRO A 238 -4.63 13.32 12.36
C PRO A 238 -5.14 12.84 11.00
N ASP A 239 -6.29 13.34 10.55
CA ASP A 239 -6.90 13.04 9.25
C ASP A 239 -6.00 13.56 8.12
N GLY A 240 -5.45 14.76 8.30
CA GLY A 240 -4.39 15.29 7.46
C GLY A 240 -3.17 14.39 7.35
N MET A 241 -2.66 13.88 8.47
CA MET A 241 -1.57 12.91 8.42
C MET A 241 -2.00 11.62 7.72
N ALA A 242 -3.25 11.15 7.84
CA ALA A 242 -3.76 9.97 7.14
C ALA A 242 -3.54 10.06 5.63
N GLU A 243 -3.89 11.19 5.02
CA GLU A 243 -3.56 11.49 3.62
C GLU A 243 -2.05 11.39 3.35
N GLY A 244 -1.22 11.94 4.25
CA GLY A 244 0.24 11.93 4.10
C GLY A 244 0.88 10.54 4.24
N TRP A 245 0.36 9.69 5.12
CA TRP A 245 0.82 8.30 5.23
C TRP A 245 0.43 7.51 3.98
N SER A 246 -0.78 7.67 3.48
CA SER A 246 -1.23 7.02 2.24
C SER A 246 -0.37 7.43 1.03
N ASP A 247 -0.02 8.71 0.91
CA ASP A 247 0.93 9.18 -0.11
C ASP A 247 2.35 8.65 0.11
N PHE A 248 2.81 8.58 1.36
CA PHE A 248 4.13 8.08 1.69
C PHE A 248 4.30 6.62 1.29
N TYR A 249 3.32 5.77 1.57
CA TYR A 249 3.36 4.35 1.18
C TYR A 249 3.36 4.22 -0.35
N ALA A 250 2.54 5.01 -1.05
CA ALA A 250 2.57 5.04 -2.51
C ALA A 250 3.97 5.44 -3.03
N ALA A 251 4.56 6.51 -2.51
CA ALA A 251 5.88 6.98 -2.91
C ALA A 251 6.99 5.97 -2.58
N ALA A 252 7.00 5.39 -1.37
CA ALA A 252 8.03 4.45 -0.90
C ALA A 252 7.97 3.10 -1.64
N LEU A 253 6.77 2.59 -1.93
CA LEU A 253 6.59 1.29 -2.58
C LEU A 253 6.69 1.34 -4.10
N THR A 254 6.74 2.54 -4.69
CA THR A 254 6.96 2.76 -6.13
C THR A 254 8.23 3.52 -6.44
N VAL A 255 9.18 3.59 -5.49
CA VAL A 255 10.53 4.12 -5.75
C VAL A 255 11.17 3.34 -6.89
N LYS A 256 11.58 4.05 -7.95
CA LYS A 256 12.19 3.45 -9.13
C LYS A 256 13.58 2.88 -8.83
N PRO A 257 14.04 1.86 -9.56
CA PRO A 257 15.40 1.30 -9.39
C PRO A 257 16.50 2.37 -9.47
N GLU A 258 16.38 3.29 -10.42
CA GLU A 258 17.33 4.37 -10.68
C GLU A 258 17.17 5.62 -9.81
N ALA A 259 16.14 5.67 -8.96
CA ALA A 259 15.88 6.83 -8.12
C ALA A 259 16.97 7.00 -7.03
N ASP A 260 17.27 8.26 -6.73
CA ASP A 260 18.25 8.71 -5.73
C ASP A 260 17.66 9.78 -4.79
N HIS A 261 18.45 10.24 -3.81
CA HIS A 261 18.04 11.25 -2.84
C HIS A 261 17.41 12.51 -3.46
N ASN A 262 17.79 12.89 -4.68
CA ASN A 262 17.30 14.10 -5.36
C ASN A 262 16.06 13.85 -6.22
N SER A 263 15.65 12.59 -6.36
CA SER A 263 14.50 12.21 -7.15
C SER A 263 13.22 12.78 -6.54
N THR A 264 12.24 13.06 -7.42
CA THR A 264 10.94 13.60 -7.01
C THR A 264 9.85 12.59 -7.25
N TYR A 265 8.75 12.72 -6.50
CA TYR A 265 7.56 11.91 -6.69
C TYR A 265 6.33 12.78 -6.92
N ALA A 266 5.56 12.45 -7.95
CA ALA A 266 4.31 13.09 -8.30
C ALA A 266 3.15 12.13 -8.03
N VAL A 267 2.21 12.53 -7.17
CA VAL A 267 1.01 11.73 -6.89
C VAL A 267 0.10 11.78 -8.10
N SER A 268 -0.25 10.60 -8.61
CA SER A 268 -1.19 10.39 -9.72
C SER A 268 -0.86 11.20 -11.00
N ALA A 269 0.42 11.35 -11.31
CA ALA A 269 0.87 12.17 -12.45
C ALA A 269 0.37 11.64 -13.80
N TRP A 270 0.38 10.33 -14.03
CA TRP A 270 -0.06 9.79 -15.31
C TRP A 270 -1.55 10.00 -15.51
N GLY A 271 -2.37 9.84 -14.47
CA GLY A 271 -3.78 10.23 -14.55
C GLY A 271 -3.99 11.72 -14.93
N LEU A 272 -3.05 12.59 -14.53
CA LEU A 272 -3.06 14.05 -14.77
C LEU A 272 -2.29 14.49 -16.03
N ASP A 273 -2.14 13.61 -17.01
CA ASP A 273 -1.40 13.87 -18.25
C ASP A 273 0.09 14.22 -18.05
N ASN A 274 0.69 13.71 -16.96
CA ASN A 274 2.07 13.98 -16.55
C ASN A 274 2.43 15.47 -16.45
N SER A 275 1.41 16.34 -16.33
CA SER A 275 1.56 17.79 -16.36
C SER A 275 1.80 18.39 -14.98
N THR A 276 1.41 17.68 -13.92
CA THR A 276 1.46 18.11 -12.53
C THR A 276 1.32 16.91 -11.58
N THR A 277 1.22 17.19 -10.29
CA THR A 277 0.88 16.24 -9.22
C THR A 277 -0.49 16.57 -8.64
N PHE A 278 -1.16 15.58 -8.04
CA PHE A 278 -2.43 15.75 -7.30
C PHE A 278 -2.27 16.57 -6.01
N ARG A 279 -1.03 16.87 -5.60
CA ARG A 279 -0.68 17.59 -4.39
C ARG A 279 -0.19 19.00 -4.68
N LEU A 280 0.06 19.78 -3.63
CA LEU A 280 0.49 21.18 -3.75
C LEU A 280 1.90 21.32 -4.36
N ARG A 281 2.75 20.32 -4.14
CA ARG A 281 4.14 20.22 -4.60
C ARG A 281 4.48 18.77 -4.90
N LEU A 282 5.54 18.56 -5.67
CA LEU A 282 6.19 17.26 -5.76
C LEU A 282 6.77 16.90 -4.39
N TYR A 283 6.77 15.61 -4.02
CA TYR A 283 7.61 15.20 -2.91
C TYR A 283 9.05 15.22 -3.38
N SER A 284 9.90 15.88 -2.60
CA SER A 284 11.30 16.12 -2.90
C SER A 284 12.02 16.44 -1.61
N THR A 285 13.27 16.02 -1.50
CA THR A 285 14.18 16.43 -0.42
C THR A 285 14.75 17.84 -0.64
N ASP A 286 14.56 18.44 -1.81
CA ASP A 286 14.96 19.80 -2.13
C ASP A 286 13.93 20.82 -1.62
N MET A 287 14.37 21.66 -0.67
CA MET A 287 13.56 22.72 -0.06
C MET A 287 13.12 23.81 -1.05
N THR A 288 13.72 23.88 -2.24
CA THR A 288 13.28 24.81 -3.30
C THR A 288 12.15 24.23 -4.15
N THR A 289 12.13 22.91 -4.31
CA THR A 289 11.07 22.18 -5.02
C THR A 289 9.83 21.99 -4.15
N ASN A 290 10.03 21.77 -2.85
CA ASN A 290 8.98 21.67 -1.86
C ASN A 290 9.44 22.34 -0.57
N GLU A 291 8.86 23.49 -0.26
CA GLU A 291 9.27 24.37 0.82
C GLU A 291 8.59 24.08 2.17
N TYR A 292 7.67 23.11 2.23
CA TYR A 292 6.79 22.96 3.38
C TYR A 292 7.50 22.48 4.65
N THR A 293 7.10 23.11 5.76
CA THR A 293 7.52 22.80 7.14
C THR A 293 6.29 22.60 8.02
N TYR A 294 6.49 22.17 9.28
CA TYR A 294 5.40 21.93 10.22
C TYR A 294 4.47 23.14 10.40
N SER A 295 5.02 24.35 10.50
CA SER A 295 4.24 25.58 10.66
C SER A 295 3.41 25.95 9.42
N SER A 296 3.71 25.40 8.24
CA SER A 296 2.91 25.60 7.02
C SER A 296 1.47 25.11 7.18
N VAL A 297 1.24 24.14 8.08
CA VAL A 297 -0.10 23.60 8.38
C VAL A 297 -1.02 24.68 8.96
N ASN A 298 -0.50 25.71 9.62
CA ASN A 298 -1.31 26.80 10.19
C ASN A 298 -2.12 27.57 9.13
N ASP A 299 -1.68 27.55 7.87
CA ASP A 299 -2.33 28.24 6.75
C ASP A 299 -3.27 27.33 5.93
N PHE A 300 -3.45 26.07 6.35
CA PHE A 300 -4.22 25.06 5.60
C PHE A 300 -5.56 24.75 6.24
N ASN A 301 -6.54 24.44 5.39
CA ASN A 301 -7.91 24.12 5.80
C ASN A 301 -8.47 22.84 5.14
N ARG A 302 -7.61 22.06 4.48
CA ARG A 302 -7.95 20.75 3.90
C ARG A 302 -6.92 19.71 4.32
N VAL A 303 -7.41 18.51 4.64
CA VAL A 303 -6.59 17.38 5.11
C VAL A 303 -5.50 16.99 4.11
N HIS A 304 -5.79 16.97 2.81
CA HIS A 304 -4.78 16.70 1.77
C HIS A 304 -3.61 17.70 1.75
N GLN A 305 -3.83 18.96 2.15
CA GLN A 305 -2.75 19.96 2.26
C GLN A 305 -1.85 19.65 3.45
N VAL A 306 -2.46 19.28 4.58
CA VAL A 306 -1.74 18.82 5.78
C VAL A 306 -0.97 17.53 5.48
N GLY A 307 -1.58 16.59 4.78
CA GLY A 307 -0.94 15.34 4.33
C GLY A 307 0.24 15.56 3.41
N THR A 308 0.19 16.60 2.57
CA THR A 308 1.34 17.00 1.76
C THR A 308 2.54 17.36 2.66
N VAL A 309 2.34 18.08 3.76
CA VAL A 309 3.41 18.41 4.72
C VAL A 309 3.93 17.14 5.39
N TRP A 310 3.04 16.29 5.89
CA TRP A 310 3.41 15.06 6.61
C TRP A 310 4.20 14.08 5.72
N CYS A 311 3.69 13.79 4.52
CA CYS A 311 4.40 12.94 3.56
C CYS A 311 5.75 13.52 3.18
N THR A 312 5.87 14.86 3.09
CA THR A 312 7.15 15.51 2.81
C THR A 312 8.18 15.21 3.91
N MET A 313 7.78 15.16 5.19
CA MET A 313 8.65 14.77 6.30
C MET A 313 9.07 13.29 6.23
N LEU A 314 8.11 12.40 5.91
CA LEU A 314 8.40 10.98 5.77
C LEU A 314 9.25 10.68 4.53
N TYR A 315 9.14 11.47 3.46
CA TYR A 315 9.98 11.37 2.27
C TYR A 315 11.46 11.68 2.57
N GLU A 316 11.73 12.65 3.46
CA GLU A 316 13.08 12.88 3.98
C GLU A 316 13.60 11.67 4.77
N MET A 317 12.73 11.05 5.59
CA MET A 317 13.10 9.87 6.39
C MET A 317 13.41 8.67 5.49
N LEU A 318 12.60 8.44 4.46
CA LEU A 318 12.83 7.41 3.44
C LEU A 318 14.22 7.54 2.82
N TRP A 319 14.57 8.73 2.33
CA TRP A 319 15.87 8.92 1.68
C TRP A 319 17.03 8.86 2.66
N ASN A 320 16.90 9.38 3.88
CA ASN A 320 17.95 9.22 4.90
C ASN A 320 18.19 7.75 5.25
N LEU A 321 17.13 6.94 5.35
CA LEU A 321 17.25 5.51 5.64
C LEU A 321 17.79 4.74 4.43
N ILE A 322 17.38 5.08 3.21
CA ILE A 322 17.94 4.49 1.97
C ILE A 322 19.44 4.81 1.85
N ASP A 323 19.85 6.04 2.13
CA ASP A 323 21.27 6.41 2.06
C ASP A 323 22.13 5.60 3.05
N LYS A 324 21.57 5.25 4.21
CA LYS A 324 22.25 4.47 5.24
C LYS A 324 22.26 2.96 4.98
N HIS A 325 21.12 2.40 4.59
CA HIS A 325 20.90 0.95 4.53
C HIS A 325 20.77 0.40 3.11
N GLY A 326 20.84 1.27 2.10
CA GLY A 326 20.55 0.93 0.71
C GLY A 326 19.04 0.79 0.44
N LYS A 327 18.72 0.38 -0.78
CA LYS A 327 17.36 0.18 -1.28
C LYS A 327 17.25 -1.20 -1.90
N ASN A 328 16.24 -1.97 -1.49
CA ASN A 328 15.88 -3.22 -2.14
C ASN A 328 14.81 -2.95 -3.21
N ASP A 329 15.06 -3.31 -4.47
CA ASP A 329 14.10 -3.10 -5.57
C ASP A 329 13.11 -4.26 -5.74
N ASN A 330 13.24 -5.32 -4.92
CA ASN A 330 12.27 -6.40 -4.90
C ASN A 330 10.89 -5.92 -4.37
N PRO A 331 9.81 -6.63 -4.74
CA PRO A 331 8.45 -6.29 -4.30
C PRO A 331 8.21 -6.56 -2.80
N ARG A 332 9.13 -7.24 -2.11
CA ARG A 332 9.07 -7.58 -0.68
C ARG A 332 10.43 -7.37 -0.02
N PRO A 333 10.46 -7.07 1.29
CA PRO A 333 11.73 -6.95 2.02
C PRO A 333 12.40 -8.31 2.22
N ASP A 334 13.73 -8.27 2.25
CA ASP A 334 14.50 -9.29 2.94
C ASP A 334 14.51 -8.94 4.43
N MET A 335 14.17 -9.90 5.28
CA MET A 335 13.98 -9.69 6.72
C MET A 335 15.03 -10.47 7.51
N VAL A 336 15.66 -9.83 8.50
CA VAL A 336 16.55 -10.48 9.47
C VAL A 336 16.04 -10.17 10.87
N ASN A 337 15.65 -11.21 11.61
CA ASN A 337 15.09 -11.09 12.97
C ASN A 337 13.91 -10.10 13.08
N GLY A 338 13.05 -10.05 12.05
CA GLY A 338 11.90 -9.13 12.00
C GLY A 338 12.23 -7.72 11.51
N VAL A 339 13.50 -7.43 11.18
CA VAL A 339 13.93 -6.11 10.68
C VAL A 339 14.18 -6.18 9.17
N PRO A 340 13.61 -5.27 8.35
CA PRO A 340 13.97 -5.14 6.95
C PRO A 340 15.45 -4.78 6.80
N THR A 341 16.15 -5.39 5.84
CA THR A 341 17.59 -5.18 5.66
C THR A 341 17.95 -3.88 4.93
N ASP A 342 16.98 -3.22 4.31
CA ASP A 342 17.19 -2.01 3.50
C ASP A 342 16.32 -0.84 3.98
N GLY A 343 16.74 0.38 3.61
CA GLY A 343 16.13 1.62 4.09
C GLY A 343 14.72 1.88 3.56
N LYS A 344 14.40 1.40 2.36
CA LYS A 344 13.06 1.57 1.75
C LYS A 344 12.03 0.87 2.61
N PHE A 345 12.18 -0.44 2.83
CA PHE A 345 11.23 -1.19 3.63
C PHE A 345 11.36 -0.92 5.13
N LEU A 346 12.55 -0.58 5.64
CA LEU A 346 12.70 -0.13 7.03
C LEU A 346 11.88 1.13 7.30
N SER A 347 11.87 2.11 6.38
CA SER A 347 11.06 3.32 6.54
C SER A 347 9.55 3.03 6.63
N VAL A 348 9.06 2.08 5.82
CA VAL A 348 7.65 1.65 5.83
C VAL A 348 7.35 0.89 7.13
N LYS A 349 8.25 0.00 7.56
CA LYS A 349 8.09 -0.77 8.80
C LYS A 349 8.03 0.14 10.03
N LEU A 350 8.98 1.06 10.19
CA LEU A 350 8.98 2.01 11.31
C LEU A 350 7.73 2.88 11.32
N THR A 351 7.25 3.28 10.15
CA THR A 351 5.99 4.02 10.03
C THR A 351 4.79 3.16 10.43
N THR A 352 4.77 1.89 10.04
CA THR A 352 3.73 0.91 10.42
C THR A 352 3.71 0.70 11.93
N ASP A 353 4.86 0.41 12.53
CA ASP A 353 5.00 0.19 13.97
C ASP A 353 4.64 1.45 14.78
N GLY A 354 4.93 2.64 14.24
CA GLY A 354 4.49 3.91 14.81
C GLY A 354 2.96 4.03 14.94
N PHE A 355 2.17 3.40 14.05
CA PHE A 355 0.70 3.39 14.16
C PHE A 355 0.24 2.66 15.42
N ALA A 356 0.88 1.55 15.77
CA ALA A 356 0.54 0.79 16.97
C ALA A 356 0.92 1.52 18.27
N LEU A 357 1.89 2.44 18.21
CA LEU A 357 2.43 3.14 19.38
C LEU A 357 1.80 4.52 19.64
N GLN A 358 1.37 5.22 18.59
CA GLN A 358 0.82 6.57 18.72
C GLN A 358 -0.56 6.57 19.41
N PRO A 359 -0.94 7.66 20.11
CA PRO A 359 -2.27 7.78 20.66
C PRO A 359 -3.33 7.97 19.56
N CYS A 360 -4.58 7.67 19.89
CA CYS A 360 -5.75 8.04 19.09
C CYS A 360 -5.79 9.56 18.86
N ASN A 361 -6.02 10.00 17.62
CA ASN A 361 -5.90 11.39 17.16
C ASN A 361 -4.56 12.07 17.53
N PRO A 362 -3.42 11.53 17.05
CA PRO A 362 -2.11 12.07 17.39
C PRO A 362 -1.85 13.40 16.69
N SER A 363 -1.09 14.27 17.35
CA SER A 363 -0.42 15.37 16.66
C SER A 363 0.78 14.88 15.83
N PHE A 364 1.31 15.72 14.93
CA PHE A 364 2.56 15.45 14.20
C PHE A 364 3.71 15.09 15.14
N VAL A 365 3.85 15.81 16.25
CA VAL A 365 4.91 15.57 17.25
C VAL A 365 4.75 14.17 17.87
N GLN A 366 3.52 13.79 18.24
CA GLN A 366 3.25 12.46 18.80
C GLN A 366 3.47 11.34 17.77
N ALA A 367 3.08 11.55 16.51
CA ALA A 367 3.31 10.59 15.44
C ALA A 367 4.81 10.42 15.13
N ARG A 368 5.57 11.52 15.10
CA ARG A 368 7.04 11.49 14.99
C ARG A 368 7.66 10.69 16.13
N ASP A 369 7.28 11.01 17.36
CA ASP A 369 7.82 10.35 18.55
C ASP A 369 7.51 8.85 18.53
N ALA A 370 6.30 8.45 18.09
CA ALA A 370 5.95 7.05 17.91
C ALA A 370 6.81 6.33 16.86
N ILE A 371 7.21 6.99 15.77
CA ILE A 371 8.13 6.42 14.77
C ILE A 371 9.55 6.24 15.35
N ILE A 372 10.00 7.18 16.18
CA ILE A 372 11.30 7.08 16.87
C ILE A 372 11.26 5.94 17.89
N ASP A 373 10.18 5.83 18.67
CA ASP A 373 9.97 4.74 19.62
C ASP A 373 9.87 3.38 18.92
N ALA A 374 9.28 3.33 17.72
CA ALA A 374 9.28 2.14 16.87
C ALA A 374 10.71 1.73 16.49
N ASP A 375 11.59 2.67 16.13
CA ASP A 375 13.00 2.37 15.85
C ASP A 375 13.74 1.87 17.10
N VAL A 376 13.45 2.45 18.26
CA VAL A 376 14.00 1.95 19.54
C VAL A 376 13.56 0.52 19.81
N ALA A 377 12.28 0.21 19.59
CA ALA A 377 11.73 -1.13 19.82
C ALA A 377 12.26 -2.17 18.81
N LEU A 378 12.40 -1.78 17.53
CA LEU A 378 12.75 -2.68 16.44
C LEU A 378 14.27 -2.89 16.29
N THR A 379 15.05 -1.81 16.39
CA THR A 379 16.49 -1.80 16.10
C THR A 379 17.36 -1.42 17.31
N GLY A 380 16.75 -1.04 18.44
CA GLY A 380 17.49 -0.47 19.56
C GLY A 380 17.85 1.01 19.36
N GLY A 381 17.23 1.69 18.39
CA GLY A 381 17.40 3.12 18.14
C GLY A 381 18.58 3.44 17.25
N GLU A 382 19.03 2.48 16.43
CA GLU A 382 20.19 2.64 15.56
C GLU A 382 20.01 3.75 14.52
N ASN A 383 18.77 4.15 14.22
CA ASN A 383 18.41 5.09 13.16
C ASN A 383 17.93 6.45 13.67
N ALA A 384 18.09 6.72 14.97
CA ALA A 384 17.67 7.98 15.57
C ALA A 384 18.23 9.20 14.83
N CYS A 385 19.46 9.15 14.34
CA CYS A 385 20.06 10.28 13.59
C CYS A 385 19.35 10.57 12.28
N GLU A 386 19.11 9.53 11.49
CA GLU A 386 18.47 9.64 10.18
C GLU A 386 17.02 10.13 10.31
N ILE A 387 16.30 9.60 11.30
CA ILE A 387 14.91 9.95 11.57
C ILE A 387 14.81 11.39 12.09
N TRP A 388 15.60 11.76 13.11
CA TRP A 388 15.55 13.13 13.65
C TRP A 388 15.95 14.18 12.62
N ARG A 389 16.96 13.93 11.79
CA ARG A 389 17.37 14.85 10.72
C ARG A 389 16.26 15.08 9.70
N ALA A 390 15.51 14.03 9.34
CA ALA A 390 14.40 14.13 8.41
C ALA A 390 13.31 15.09 8.94
N PHE A 391 12.84 14.85 10.17
CA PHE A 391 11.81 15.66 10.80
C PHE A 391 12.29 17.07 11.12
N ALA A 392 13.50 17.23 11.68
CA ALA A 392 14.08 18.53 12.00
C ALA A 392 14.27 19.41 10.76
N LYS A 393 14.70 18.85 9.62
CA LYS A 393 14.84 19.59 8.35
C LYS A 393 13.53 20.27 7.91
N ARG A 394 12.39 19.68 8.28
CA ARG A 394 11.04 20.14 7.95
C ARG A 394 10.32 20.82 9.12
N GLY A 395 11.06 21.30 10.12
CA GLY A 395 10.49 22.07 11.23
C GLY A 395 9.84 21.24 12.33
N LEU A 396 9.97 19.91 12.32
CA LEU A 396 9.44 19.01 13.36
C LEU A 396 10.57 18.44 14.25
N GLY A 397 11.57 19.27 14.58
CA GLY A 397 12.70 18.96 15.45
C GLY A 397 12.33 18.80 16.93
N ALA A 398 13.31 18.50 17.77
CA ALA A 398 13.13 18.09 19.17
C ALA A 398 12.26 19.05 19.99
N SER A 399 12.37 20.35 19.75
CA SER A 399 11.62 21.40 20.46
C SER A 399 10.36 21.90 19.73
N ALA A 400 9.89 21.19 18.70
CA ALA A 400 8.67 21.57 17.98
C ALA A 400 7.44 21.52 18.91
N VAL A 401 6.54 22.51 18.79
CA VAL A 401 5.40 22.67 19.70
C VAL A 401 4.08 22.41 18.95
N THR A 402 3.29 21.49 19.50
CA THR A 402 1.90 21.24 19.06
C THR A 402 0.99 22.39 19.44
N GLY A 403 0.04 22.77 18.59
CA GLY A 403 -1.01 23.73 18.94
C GLY A 403 -1.47 24.58 17.76
N GLU A 404 -2.32 25.56 18.05
CA GLU A 404 -2.77 26.58 17.10
C GLU A 404 -2.31 27.95 17.67
N PRO A 405 -1.16 28.51 17.22
CA PRO A 405 -0.35 28.08 16.09
C PRO A 405 0.71 27.00 16.43
N ARG A 406 1.05 26.18 15.44
CA ARG A 406 2.23 25.30 15.43
C ARG A 406 3.49 26.13 15.29
N ALA A 407 4.57 25.70 15.92
CA ALA A 407 5.88 26.34 15.80
C ALA A 407 6.94 25.35 15.30
N ASP A 408 7.67 25.78 14.27
CA ASP A 408 8.79 25.01 13.73
C ASP A 408 9.92 24.91 14.77
N SER A 409 10.57 23.75 14.82
CA SER A 409 11.89 23.59 15.39
C SER A 409 12.78 22.79 14.45
N PHE A 410 14.04 23.19 14.32
CA PHE A 410 15.02 22.55 13.45
C PHE A 410 16.16 21.91 14.25
N ASP A 411 15.99 21.78 15.57
CA ASP A 411 16.98 21.21 16.47
C ASP A 411 16.95 19.67 16.49
N LEU A 412 18.11 19.10 16.79
CA LEU A 412 18.28 17.67 17.06
C LEU A 412 18.45 17.46 18.57
N PRO A 413 17.99 16.32 19.13
CA PRO A 413 18.27 16.00 20.53
C PRO A 413 19.77 15.86 20.81
N GLY A 414 20.17 16.10 22.06
CA GLY A 414 21.55 15.90 22.48
C GLY A 414 22.02 14.46 22.27
N GLY A 415 23.17 14.28 21.62
CA GLY A 415 23.76 12.95 21.35
C GLY A 415 23.40 12.36 20.00
N VAL A 416 22.43 12.94 19.30
CA VAL A 416 22.11 12.64 17.89
C VAL A 416 22.98 13.56 17.03
N ARG A 417 23.94 13.01 16.28
CA ARG A 417 24.92 13.80 15.51
C ARG A 417 25.03 13.41 14.07
#